data_AF-A0A915E3S2-F1
#
_entry.id   AF-A0A915E3S2-F1
#
_cell.length_a   1.000
_cell.length_b   1.000
_cell.length_c   1.000
_cell.angle_alpha   90.00
_cell.angle_beta   90.00
_cell.angle_gamma   90.00
#
_symmetry.space_group_name_H-M   'P 1'
#
loop_
_entity.id
_entity.type
_entity.pdbx_description
1 polymer ?
#
loop_
_entity_poly.entity_id
_entity_poly.type
_entity_poly.pdbx_seq_one_letter_code
_entity_poly.pdbx_strand_id
1 'polypeptide(L)'
;MAQKRQTWRQNKEGFEKGVFICLPYLISVFLVSIFILSGAIVFRYLDESIAAQPWCYGKVVPRNSSSQLFCVVYSFVGIPMMFLLFSNTGKLLAKSYWLMYAWCNNDKELILSNKCYLPLKFVLLMIILHSLIGGIIFHVWIDEMPYVTAIYFSFISITTIGYGDLNPNPDNLIHTLIIIIYLSTGLVVMSRWYLLSYMARRRLLDTLERPDVAALRLKEVFSYDTEQHIGN
;
A
#
# COMPACT_ATOMS: atom_id res chain seq x y z
N MET A 1 -33.02 29.90 -4.48
CA MET A 1 -31.87 30.28 -5.35
C MET A 1 -30.55 30.41 -4.56
N ALA A 2 -30.51 31.13 -3.42
CA ALA A 2 -29.29 31.34 -2.63
C ALA A 2 -28.71 30.06 -1.99
N GLN A 3 -29.57 29.20 -1.43
CA GLN A 3 -29.18 27.94 -0.78
C GLN A 3 -28.52 26.95 -1.76
N LYS A 4 -29.01 26.90 -3.01
CA LYS A 4 -28.45 26.10 -4.10
C LYS A 4 -27.08 26.62 -4.57
N ARG A 5 -26.79 27.91 -4.39
CA ARG A 5 -25.46 28.51 -4.68
C ARG A 5 -24.46 28.29 -3.54
N GLN A 6 -24.91 28.30 -2.28
CA GLN A 6 -24.05 27.99 -1.13
C GLN A 6 -23.62 26.52 -1.12
N THR A 7 -24.54 25.58 -1.38
CA THR A 7 -24.19 24.16 -1.49
C THR A 7 -23.26 23.89 -2.68
N TRP A 8 -23.44 24.59 -3.80
CA TRP A 8 -22.53 24.47 -4.95
C TRP A 8 -21.13 25.03 -4.66
N ARG A 9 -21.02 26.15 -3.93
CA ARG A 9 -19.73 26.71 -3.48
C ARG A 9 -19.03 25.80 -2.47
N GLN A 10 -19.75 25.25 -1.49
CA GLN A 10 -19.18 24.28 -0.55
C GLN A 10 -18.71 22.99 -1.24
N ASN A 11 -19.48 22.46 -2.20
CA ASN A 11 -19.05 21.30 -2.97
C ASN A 11 -17.82 21.61 -3.84
N LYS A 12 -17.74 22.80 -4.43
CA LYS A 12 -16.57 23.22 -5.23
C LYS A 12 -15.32 23.38 -4.36
N GLU A 13 -15.42 24.01 -3.20
CA GLU A 13 -14.28 24.15 -2.27
C GLU A 13 -13.85 22.79 -1.69
N GLY A 14 -14.78 21.90 -1.39
CA GLY A 14 -14.48 20.53 -0.95
C GLY A 14 -13.78 19.72 -2.05
N PHE A 15 -14.22 19.87 -3.30
CA PHE A 15 -13.60 19.23 -4.45
C PHE A 15 -12.18 19.75 -4.71
N GLU A 16 -11.97 21.07 -4.71
CA GLU A 16 -10.66 21.68 -4.88
C GLU A 16 -9.69 21.26 -3.77
N LYS A 17 -10.13 21.25 -2.51
CA LYS A 17 -9.33 20.73 -1.39
C LYS A 17 -8.99 19.25 -1.56
N GLY A 18 -9.93 18.42 -2.01
CA GLY A 18 -9.71 17.00 -2.30
C GLY A 18 -8.65 16.78 -3.39
N VAL A 19 -8.70 17.55 -4.47
CA VAL A 19 -7.70 17.49 -5.56
C VAL A 19 -6.31 17.87 -5.05
N PHE A 20 -6.19 18.94 -4.25
CA PHE A 20 -4.91 19.35 -3.66
C PHE A 20 -4.35 18.31 -2.67
N ILE A 21 -5.21 17.60 -1.93
CA ILE A 21 -4.79 16.49 -1.06
C ILE A 21 -4.23 15.33 -1.90
N CYS A 22 -4.80 15.06 -3.07
CA CYS A 22 -4.40 13.95 -3.93
C CYS A 22 -3.13 14.23 -4.76
N LEU A 23 -2.84 15.50 -5.02
CA LEU A 23 -1.74 15.98 -5.85
C LEU A 23 -0.35 15.38 -5.51
N PRO A 24 0.13 15.36 -4.25
CA PRO A 24 1.45 14.79 -3.94
C PRO A 24 1.55 13.29 -4.25
N TYR A 25 0.44 12.54 -4.21
CA TYR A 25 0.45 11.12 -4.58
C TYR A 25 0.62 10.96 -6.09
N LEU A 26 -0.13 11.73 -6.89
CA LEU A 26 -0.02 11.71 -8.34
C LEU A 26 1.38 12.12 -8.81
N ILE A 27 1.97 13.14 -8.18
CA ILE A 27 3.36 13.55 -8.44
C ILE A 27 4.32 12.40 -8.15
N SER A 28 4.16 11.69 -7.03
CA SER A 28 5.04 10.56 -6.69
C SER A 28 4.93 9.39 -7.68
N VAL A 29 3.70 9.09 -8.14
CA VAL A 29 3.46 8.06 -9.18
C VAL A 29 4.12 8.48 -10.48
N PHE A 30 3.91 9.72 -10.91
CA PHE A 30 4.47 10.24 -12.16
C PHE A 30 6.01 10.22 -12.16
N LEU A 31 6.64 10.68 -11.07
CA LEU A 31 8.10 10.67 -10.92
C LEU A 31 8.67 9.26 -10.99
N VAL A 32 8.05 8.30 -10.30
CA VAL A 32 8.49 6.89 -10.32
C VAL A 32 8.28 6.28 -11.70
N SER A 33 7.17 6.58 -12.38
CA SER A 33 6.93 6.09 -13.75
C SER A 33 8.00 6.59 -14.72
N ILE A 34 8.37 7.87 -14.67
CA ILE A 34 9.47 8.41 -15.50
C ILE A 34 10.78 7.71 -15.17
N PHE A 35 11.07 7.49 -13.89
CA PHE A 35 12.29 6.81 -13.45
C PHE A 35 12.36 5.37 -13.97
N ILE A 36 11.25 4.62 -13.87
CA ILE A 36 11.15 3.24 -14.40
C ILE A 36 11.35 3.20 -15.92
N LEU A 37 10.71 4.13 -16.65
CA LEU A 37 10.83 4.19 -18.11
C LEU A 37 12.25 4.57 -18.55
N SER A 38 12.91 5.51 -17.86
CA SER A 38 14.28 5.90 -18.18
C SER A 38 15.27 4.75 -17.92
N GLY A 39 15.10 4.04 -16.78
CA GLY A 39 15.87 2.83 -16.48
C GLY A 39 15.71 1.76 -17.56
N ALA A 40 14.47 1.47 -17.98
CA ALA A 40 14.18 0.48 -19.02
C ALA A 40 14.88 0.81 -20.36
N ILE A 41 14.90 2.08 -20.77
CA ILE A 41 15.60 2.53 -21.98
C ILE A 41 17.11 2.31 -21.85
N VAL A 42 17.71 2.70 -20.73
CA VAL A 42 19.16 2.57 -20.50
C VAL A 42 19.58 1.09 -20.42
N PHE A 43 18.80 0.24 -19.76
CA PHE A 43 19.09 -1.20 -19.70
C PHE A 43 19.12 -1.85 -21.08
N ARG A 44 18.22 -1.46 -21.98
CA ARG A 44 18.23 -1.95 -23.37
C ARG A 44 19.42 -1.46 -24.17
N TYR A 45 19.91 -0.25 -23.89
CA TYR A 45 21.11 0.27 -24.55
C TYR A 45 22.38 -0.44 -24.07
N LEU A 46 22.46 -0.80 -22.78
CA LEU A 46 23.64 -1.42 -22.18
C LEU A 46 23.71 -2.95 -22.37
N ASP A 47 22.59 -3.60 -22.62
CA ASP A 47 22.51 -5.06 -22.69
C ASP A 47 21.61 -5.49 -23.86
N GLU A 48 22.25 -5.89 -24.97
CA GLU A 48 21.55 -6.36 -26.18
C GLU A 48 20.66 -7.57 -25.90
N SER A 49 21.00 -8.40 -24.90
CA SER A 49 20.19 -9.55 -24.51
C SER A 49 18.85 -9.14 -23.88
N ILE A 50 18.82 -8.01 -23.17
CA ILE A 50 17.60 -7.38 -22.65
C ILE A 50 16.85 -6.70 -23.80
N ALA A 51 17.56 -6.09 -24.75
CA ALA A 51 16.94 -5.43 -25.89
C ALA A 51 16.27 -6.41 -26.87
N ALA A 52 16.78 -7.63 -26.97
CA ALA A 52 16.27 -8.67 -27.86
C ALA A 52 14.93 -9.27 -27.38
N GLN A 53 14.58 -9.11 -26.09
CA GLN A 53 13.31 -9.60 -25.56
C GLN A 53 12.19 -8.56 -25.73
N PRO A 54 10.93 -8.98 -25.95
CA PRO A 54 9.81 -8.06 -25.97
C PRO A 54 9.61 -7.45 -24.57
N TRP A 55 9.04 -6.23 -24.52
CA TRP A 55 9.03 -5.30 -23.38
C TRP A 55 8.55 -5.81 -22.00
N CYS A 56 8.06 -7.04 -21.86
CA CYS A 56 7.33 -7.48 -20.66
C CYS A 56 7.33 -9.00 -20.38
N TYR A 57 8.24 -9.80 -20.95
CA TYR A 57 8.16 -11.26 -20.84
C TYR A 57 9.43 -11.93 -20.34
N GLY A 58 9.27 -12.85 -19.39
CA GLY A 58 10.32 -13.77 -18.95
C GLY A 58 11.27 -13.24 -17.86
N LYS A 59 12.20 -14.11 -17.46
CA LYS A 59 13.23 -13.82 -16.46
C LYS A 59 14.35 -12.97 -17.08
N VAL A 60 14.21 -11.66 -17.01
CA VAL A 60 15.22 -10.70 -17.46
C VAL A 60 16.23 -10.45 -16.34
N VAL A 61 17.51 -10.71 -16.61
CA VAL A 61 18.62 -10.47 -15.68
C VAL A 61 19.80 -9.82 -16.42
N PRO A 62 20.50 -8.84 -15.82
CA PRO A 62 21.65 -8.22 -16.45
C PRO A 62 22.82 -9.21 -16.54
N ARG A 63 23.31 -9.45 -17.77
CA ARG A 63 24.42 -10.39 -18.02
C ARG A 63 25.77 -9.69 -18.17
N ASN A 64 25.76 -8.43 -18.57
CA ASN A 64 26.97 -7.64 -18.81
C ASN A 64 27.44 -6.94 -17.53
N SER A 65 28.76 -6.77 -17.36
CA SER A 65 29.32 -6.03 -16.21
C SER A 65 28.81 -4.59 -16.15
N SER A 66 28.64 -3.94 -17.31
CA SER A 66 28.11 -2.57 -17.39
C SER A 66 26.63 -2.48 -16.97
N SER A 67 25.79 -3.44 -17.36
CA SER A 67 24.37 -3.47 -16.98
C SER A 67 24.19 -3.85 -15.51
N GLN A 68 25.07 -4.70 -14.96
CA GLN A 68 25.12 -5.00 -13.53
C GLN A 68 25.52 -3.78 -12.69
N LEU A 69 26.57 -3.04 -13.09
CA LEU A 69 26.98 -1.83 -12.39
C LEU A 69 25.88 -0.75 -12.42
N PHE A 70 25.26 -0.56 -13.58
CA PHE A 70 24.12 0.34 -13.71
C PHE A 70 22.96 -0.08 -12.80
N CYS A 71 22.64 -1.38 -12.72
CA CYS A 71 21.61 -1.91 -11.83
C CYS A 71 21.85 -1.57 -10.35
N VAL A 72 23.10 -1.68 -9.88
CA VAL A 72 23.46 -1.29 -8.51
C VAL A 72 23.17 0.18 -8.26
N VAL A 73 23.67 1.08 -9.12
CA VAL A 73 23.46 2.53 -8.99
C VAL A 73 21.98 2.90 -9.08
N TYR A 74 21.25 2.30 -10.02
CA TYR A 74 19.83 2.52 -10.22
C TYR A 74 19.00 2.08 -9.01
N SER A 75 19.37 0.97 -8.36
CA SER A 75 18.67 0.44 -7.17
C SER A 75 18.83 1.35 -5.95
N PHE A 76 19.97 2.03 -5.79
CA PHE A 76 20.16 2.98 -4.69
C PHE A 76 19.18 4.15 -4.73
N VAL A 77 18.77 4.59 -5.93
CA VAL A 77 17.77 5.66 -6.10
C VAL A 77 16.35 5.07 -6.12
N GLY A 78 16.18 3.94 -6.80
CA GLY A 78 14.87 3.32 -7.00
C GLY A 78 14.24 2.79 -5.72
N ILE A 79 15.01 2.11 -4.85
CA ILE A 79 14.46 1.50 -3.62
C ILE A 79 13.87 2.58 -2.69
N PRO A 80 14.58 3.66 -2.32
CA PRO A 80 14.00 4.74 -1.53
C PRO A 80 12.77 5.38 -2.18
N MET A 81 12.81 5.65 -3.49
CA MET A 81 11.68 6.21 -4.22
C MET A 81 10.46 5.29 -4.18
N MET A 82 10.66 3.97 -4.30
CA MET A 82 9.57 2.99 -4.23
C MET A 82 8.95 2.92 -2.83
N PHE A 83 9.77 2.96 -1.77
CA PHE A 83 9.26 3.04 -0.39
C PHE A 83 8.47 4.33 -0.14
N LEU A 84 8.90 5.46 -0.69
CA LEU A 84 8.16 6.72 -0.62
C LEU A 84 6.81 6.61 -1.34
N LEU A 85 6.78 6.00 -2.53
CA LEU A 85 5.55 5.75 -3.28
C LEU A 85 4.57 4.91 -2.46
N PHE A 86 4.99 3.76 -1.93
CA PHE A 86 4.12 2.92 -1.10
C PHE A 86 3.69 3.62 0.20
N SER A 87 4.59 4.40 0.81
CA SER A 87 4.29 5.17 2.01
C SER A 87 3.19 6.20 1.77
N ASN A 88 3.28 6.91 0.64
CA ASN A 88 2.34 7.93 0.24
C ASN A 88 1.00 7.29 -0.21
N THR A 89 1.03 6.34 -1.14
CA THR A 89 -0.18 5.63 -1.59
C THR A 89 -0.91 4.93 -0.44
N GLY A 90 -0.19 4.38 0.55
CA GLY A 90 -0.81 3.80 1.72
C GLY A 90 -1.52 4.82 2.63
N LYS A 91 -1.12 6.10 2.64
CA LYS A 91 -1.88 7.15 3.34
C LYS A 91 -3.20 7.42 2.64
N LEU A 92 -3.22 7.41 1.30
CA LEU A 92 -4.45 7.52 0.53
C LEU A 92 -5.42 6.37 0.88
N LEU A 93 -4.91 5.13 0.97
CA LEU A 93 -5.70 3.96 1.40
C LEU A 93 -6.27 4.11 2.83
N ALA A 94 -5.48 4.65 3.77
CA ALA A 94 -5.96 4.89 5.12
C ALA A 94 -7.05 5.98 5.16
N LYS A 95 -6.85 7.06 4.41
CA LYS A 95 -7.84 8.15 4.30
C LYS A 95 -9.13 7.68 3.64
N SER A 96 -9.05 6.88 2.58
CA SER A 96 -10.22 6.34 1.90
C SER A 96 -11.02 5.42 2.82
N TYR A 97 -10.36 4.59 3.62
CA TYR A 97 -11.02 3.76 4.64
C TYR A 97 -11.80 4.61 5.66
N TRP A 98 -11.17 5.62 6.25
CA TRP A 98 -11.84 6.47 7.25
C TRP A 98 -12.98 7.29 6.65
N LEU A 99 -12.81 7.78 5.42
CA LEU A 99 -13.88 8.47 4.69
C LEU A 99 -15.08 7.54 4.45
N MET A 100 -14.82 6.30 4.05
CA MET A 100 -15.87 5.30 3.84
C MET A 100 -16.59 4.93 5.15
N TYR A 101 -15.84 4.74 6.24
CA TYR A 101 -16.40 4.45 7.56
C TYR A 101 -17.25 5.63 8.08
N ALA A 102 -16.75 6.86 7.95
CA ALA A 102 -17.47 8.07 8.31
C ALA A 102 -18.75 8.24 7.49
N TRP A 103 -18.69 7.94 6.20
CA TRP A 103 -19.86 7.98 5.32
C TRP A 103 -20.92 6.95 5.74
N CYS A 104 -20.50 5.73 6.08
CA CYS A 104 -21.40 4.67 6.54
C CYS A 104 -22.07 4.99 7.90
N ASN A 105 -21.34 5.64 8.81
CA ASN A 105 -21.82 5.95 10.16
C ASN A 105 -22.31 7.41 10.33
N ASN A 106 -22.32 8.19 9.24
CA ASN A 106 -22.68 9.61 9.20
C ASN A 106 -21.92 10.50 10.21
N ASP A 107 -20.67 10.13 10.53
CA ASP A 107 -19.81 10.81 11.51
C ASP A 107 -18.95 11.88 10.82
N LYS A 108 -19.36 13.15 10.95
CA LYS A 108 -18.69 14.29 10.31
C LYS A 108 -17.40 14.70 11.01
N GLU A 109 -17.24 14.39 12.30
CA GLU A 109 -16.02 14.71 13.05
C GLU A 109 -14.85 13.86 12.55
N LEU A 110 -15.16 12.60 12.20
CA LEU A 110 -14.17 11.68 11.66
C LEU A 110 -13.65 12.09 10.27
N ILE A 111 -14.48 12.74 9.44
CA ILE A 111 -14.09 13.30 8.12
C ILE A 111 -13.06 14.42 8.28
N LEU A 112 -13.18 15.21 9.36
CA LEU A 112 -12.24 16.28 9.71
C LEU A 112 -10.96 15.73 10.37
N SER A 113 -11.02 14.52 10.93
CA SER A 113 -9.87 13.90 11.59
C SER A 113 -8.85 13.40 10.57
N ASN A 114 -7.59 13.88 10.66
CA ASN A 114 -6.50 13.51 9.76
C ASN A 114 -5.85 12.15 10.13
N LYS A 115 -6.66 11.13 10.41
CA LYS A 115 -6.18 9.78 10.73
C LYS A 115 -5.52 9.15 9.51
N CYS A 116 -4.23 8.85 9.63
CA CYS A 116 -3.42 8.26 8.56
C CYS A 116 -2.96 6.82 8.86
N TYR A 117 -3.65 6.13 9.79
CA TYR A 117 -3.40 4.74 10.16
C TYR A 117 -4.68 3.91 10.09
N LEU A 118 -4.54 2.62 9.85
CA LEU A 118 -5.65 1.66 9.77
C LEU A 118 -5.71 0.81 11.06
N PRO A 119 -6.89 0.33 11.46
CA PRO A 119 -7.00 -0.64 12.57
C PRO A 119 -6.27 -1.95 12.25
N LEU A 120 -5.66 -2.59 13.26
CA LEU A 120 -4.86 -3.81 13.08
C LEU A 120 -5.63 -4.97 12.48
N LYS A 121 -6.84 -5.21 13.00
CA LYS A 121 -7.73 -6.25 12.49
C LYS A 121 -8.06 -6.04 11.00
N PHE A 122 -8.20 -4.78 10.57
CA PHE A 122 -8.52 -4.45 9.19
C PHE A 122 -7.33 -4.71 8.24
N VAL A 123 -6.11 -4.32 8.63
CA VAL A 123 -4.91 -4.58 7.81
C VAL A 123 -4.67 -6.09 7.66
N LEU A 124 -4.80 -6.86 8.75
CA LEU A 124 -4.70 -8.33 8.71
C LEU A 124 -5.71 -8.94 7.73
N LEU A 125 -6.97 -8.49 7.82
CA LEU A 125 -8.02 -8.95 6.92
C LEU A 125 -7.68 -8.64 5.46
N MET A 126 -7.17 -7.43 5.16
CA MET A 126 -6.76 -7.07 3.80
C MET A 126 -5.65 -7.98 3.25
N ILE A 127 -4.66 -8.35 4.07
CA ILE A 127 -3.58 -9.26 3.63
C ILE A 127 -4.13 -10.64 3.27
N ILE A 128 -4.99 -11.20 4.12
CA ILE A 128 -5.61 -12.51 3.89
C ILE A 128 -6.47 -12.46 2.61
N LEU A 129 -7.38 -11.49 2.51
CA LEU A 129 -8.25 -11.34 1.35
C LEU A 129 -7.45 -11.10 0.06
N HIS A 130 -6.43 -10.25 0.10
CA HIS A 130 -5.58 -10.00 -1.05
C HIS A 130 -4.85 -11.27 -1.50
N SER A 131 -4.41 -12.10 -0.54
CA SER A 131 -3.77 -13.39 -0.84
C SER A 131 -4.71 -14.40 -1.47
N LEU A 132 -5.96 -14.47 -0.98
CA LEU A 132 -7.01 -15.32 -1.56
C LEU A 132 -7.41 -14.86 -2.97
N ILE A 133 -7.56 -13.55 -3.18
CA ILE A 133 -7.83 -12.96 -4.50
C ILE A 133 -6.69 -13.28 -5.48
N GLY A 134 -5.43 -13.16 -5.02
CA GLY A 134 -4.26 -13.58 -5.81
C GLY A 134 -4.31 -15.05 -6.16
N GLY A 135 -4.67 -15.91 -5.19
CA GLY A 135 -4.90 -17.33 -5.41
C GLY A 135 -5.87 -17.60 -6.55
N ILE A 136 -7.00 -16.88 -6.61
CA ILE A 136 -7.98 -17.01 -7.69
C ILE A 136 -7.40 -16.52 -9.02
N ILE A 137 -6.78 -15.34 -9.03
CA ILE A 137 -6.21 -14.74 -10.24
C ILE A 137 -5.15 -15.66 -10.85
N PHE A 138 -4.17 -16.08 -10.06
CA PHE A 138 -3.06 -16.89 -10.56
C PHE A 138 -3.49 -18.31 -10.91
N HIS A 139 -4.41 -18.92 -10.15
CA HIS A 139 -4.95 -20.24 -10.48
C HIS A 139 -5.72 -20.28 -11.80
N VAL A 140 -6.52 -19.23 -12.08
CA VAL A 140 -7.41 -19.23 -13.25
C VAL A 140 -6.72 -18.68 -14.51
N TRP A 141 -5.74 -17.76 -14.38
CA TRP A 141 -5.23 -16.97 -15.52
C TRP A 141 -3.77 -17.23 -15.90
N ILE A 142 -2.94 -17.78 -15.01
CA ILE A 142 -1.49 -17.92 -15.25
C ILE A 142 -1.05 -19.34 -14.91
N ASP A 143 -1.20 -20.23 -15.91
CA ASP A 143 -0.84 -21.65 -15.89
C ASP A 143 -1.50 -22.49 -14.78
N GLU A 144 -1.59 -23.81 -14.98
CA GLU A 144 -2.27 -24.79 -14.11
C GLU A 144 -1.63 -24.96 -12.70
N MET A 145 -1.45 -23.87 -11.95
CA MET A 145 -0.98 -23.92 -10.58
C MET A 145 -2.13 -24.34 -9.66
N PRO A 146 -1.94 -25.37 -8.80
CA PRO A 146 -2.91 -25.69 -7.76
C PRO A 146 -3.25 -24.45 -6.92
N TYR A 147 -4.51 -24.29 -6.54
CA TYR A 147 -5.00 -23.10 -5.84
C TYR A 147 -4.20 -22.76 -4.58
N VAL A 148 -3.80 -23.76 -3.80
CA VAL A 148 -2.95 -23.56 -2.60
C VAL A 148 -1.57 -23.01 -2.97
N THR A 149 -0.97 -23.52 -4.04
CA THR A 149 0.31 -23.04 -4.58
C THR A 149 0.19 -21.59 -5.08
N ALA A 150 -0.94 -21.23 -5.69
CA ALA A 150 -1.23 -19.86 -6.11
C ALA A 150 -1.38 -18.89 -4.93
N ILE A 151 -2.06 -19.29 -3.85
CA ILE A 151 -2.12 -18.51 -2.60
C ILE A 151 -0.72 -18.36 -2.00
N TYR A 152 0.07 -19.43 -1.97
CA TYR A 152 1.44 -19.40 -1.48
C TYR A 152 2.28 -18.39 -2.27
N PHE A 153 2.28 -18.47 -3.61
CA PHE A 153 2.97 -17.51 -4.48
C PHE A 153 2.54 -16.06 -4.22
N SER A 154 1.23 -15.84 -4.12
CA SER A 154 0.67 -14.52 -3.82
C SER A 154 1.20 -13.99 -2.49
N PHE A 155 1.08 -14.78 -1.42
CA PHE A 155 1.47 -14.36 -0.07
C PHE A 155 2.98 -14.10 0.04
N ILE A 156 3.85 -14.98 -0.47
CA ILE A 156 5.31 -14.77 -0.42
C ILE A 156 5.77 -13.57 -1.25
N SER A 157 5.03 -13.25 -2.33
CA SER A 157 5.35 -12.12 -3.22
C SER A 157 5.01 -10.79 -2.56
N ILE A 158 3.79 -10.64 -2.03
CA ILE A 158 3.39 -9.38 -1.38
C ILE A 158 4.18 -9.13 -0.09
N THR A 159 4.51 -10.20 0.65
CA THR A 159 5.33 -10.11 1.87
C THR A 159 6.82 -9.86 1.59
N THR A 160 7.22 -9.78 0.32
CA THR A 160 8.60 -9.56 -0.13
C THR A 160 9.60 -10.62 0.32
N ILE A 161 9.13 -11.81 0.71
CA ILE A 161 10.00 -12.97 0.97
C ILE A 161 10.61 -13.43 -0.35
N GLY A 162 9.77 -13.63 -1.37
CA GLY A 162 10.18 -13.80 -2.76
C GLY A 162 11.24 -14.88 -2.98
N TYR A 163 10.97 -16.14 -2.58
CA TYR A 163 11.90 -17.26 -2.76
C TYR A 163 12.34 -17.47 -4.23
N GLY A 164 11.51 -17.07 -5.20
CA GLY A 164 11.83 -17.18 -6.63
C GLY A 164 11.73 -18.61 -7.16
N ASP A 165 11.05 -19.47 -6.42
CA ASP A 165 10.67 -20.85 -6.77
C ASP A 165 9.47 -20.91 -7.73
N LEU A 166 8.57 -19.92 -7.63
CA LEU A 166 7.39 -19.76 -8.47
C LEU A 166 7.41 -18.40 -9.16
N ASN A 167 7.16 -18.40 -10.47
CA ASN A 167 7.10 -17.19 -11.26
C ASN A 167 5.98 -17.29 -12.30
N PRO A 168 5.02 -16.35 -12.29
CA PRO A 168 4.02 -16.28 -13.34
C PRO A 168 4.69 -15.93 -14.66
N ASN A 169 4.39 -16.69 -15.72
CA ASN A 169 4.81 -16.38 -17.09
C ASN A 169 3.61 -15.76 -17.83
N PRO A 170 3.49 -14.43 -17.87
CA PRO A 170 2.42 -13.80 -18.63
C PRO A 170 2.64 -14.02 -20.15
N ASP A 171 1.59 -14.40 -20.89
CA ASP A 171 1.67 -14.47 -22.36
C ASP A 171 1.46 -13.11 -23.02
N ASN A 172 0.67 -12.25 -22.37
CA ASN A 172 0.18 -10.98 -22.91
C ASN A 172 0.57 -9.78 -22.04
N LEU A 173 0.74 -8.60 -22.66
CA LEU A 173 0.99 -7.34 -21.94
C LEU A 173 -0.06 -7.09 -20.86
N ILE A 174 -1.31 -7.42 -21.15
CA ILE A 174 -2.43 -7.30 -20.20
C ILE A 174 -2.17 -8.14 -18.95
N HIS A 175 -1.69 -9.38 -19.10
CA HIS A 175 -1.36 -10.24 -17.96
C HIS A 175 -0.20 -9.65 -17.15
N THR A 176 0.85 -9.15 -17.80
CA THR A 176 1.96 -8.46 -17.12
C THR A 176 1.47 -7.25 -16.33
N LEU A 177 0.61 -6.42 -16.92
CA LEU A 177 0.03 -5.25 -16.24
C LEU A 177 -0.83 -5.65 -15.04
N ILE A 178 -1.63 -6.71 -15.15
CA ILE A 178 -2.42 -7.25 -14.03
C ILE A 178 -1.50 -7.69 -12.89
N ILE A 179 -0.41 -8.42 -13.18
CA ILE A 179 0.56 -8.86 -12.18
C ILE A 179 1.22 -7.65 -11.51
N ILE A 180 1.66 -6.64 -12.28
CA ILE A 180 2.30 -5.43 -11.74
C ILE A 180 1.33 -4.67 -10.82
N ILE A 181 0.08 -4.45 -11.26
CA ILE A 181 -0.93 -3.77 -10.47
C ILE A 181 -1.21 -4.56 -9.20
N TYR A 182 -1.42 -5.88 -9.33
CA TYR A 182 -1.67 -6.77 -8.20
C TYR A 182 -0.54 -6.68 -7.16
N LEU A 183 0.72 -6.94 -7.56
CA LEU A 183 1.87 -6.90 -6.65
C LEU A 183 2.08 -5.51 -6.04
N SER A 184 1.87 -4.44 -6.81
CA SER A 184 1.97 -3.07 -6.29
C SER A 184 0.94 -2.78 -5.21
N THR A 185 -0.31 -3.23 -5.37
CA THR A 185 -1.35 -3.07 -4.34
C THR A 185 -1.05 -3.89 -3.09
N GLY A 186 -0.51 -5.11 -3.24
CA GLY A 186 -0.05 -5.93 -2.11
C GLY A 186 1.06 -5.24 -1.30
N LEU A 187 2.03 -4.63 -1.96
CA LEU A 187 3.10 -3.86 -1.31
C LEU A 187 2.59 -2.62 -0.57
N VAL A 188 1.54 -1.96 -1.07
CA VAL A 188 0.88 -0.86 -0.36
C VAL A 188 0.22 -1.35 0.94
N VAL A 189 -0.48 -2.49 0.89
CA VAL A 189 -1.08 -3.11 2.09
C VAL A 189 0.00 -3.51 3.09
N MET A 190 1.07 -4.16 2.62
CA MET A 190 2.20 -4.54 3.48
C MET A 190 2.92 -3.33 4.09
N SER A 191 3.07 -2.23 3.37
CA SER A 191 3.59 -0.97 3.93
C SER A 191 2.77 -0.50 5.15
N ARG A 192 1.44 -0.64 5.12
CA ARG A 192 0.58 -0.29 6.26
C ARG A 192 0.75 -1.23 7.44
N TRP A 193 0.95 -2.52 7.18
CA TRP A 193 1.26 -3.50 8.22
C TRP A 193 2.56 -3.17 8.95
N TYR A 194 3.63 -2.85 8.22
CA TYR A 194 4.92 -2.44 8.82
C TYR A 194 4.77 -1.17 9.67
N LEU A 195 4.09 -0.14 9.15
CA LEU A 195 3.86 1.09 9.90
C LEU A 195 3.05 0.84 11.18
N LEU A 196 2.02 0.00 11.10
CA LEU A 196 1.15 -0.28 12.23
C LEU A 196 1.82 -1.14 13.30
N SER A 197 2.54 -2.19 12.90
CA SER A 197 3.32 -3.02 13.83
C SER A 197 4.38 -2.19 14.55
N TYR A 198 5.04 -1.27 13.84
CA TYR A 198 5.96 -0.31 14.44
C TYR A 198 5.28 0.60 15.46
N MET A 199 4.13 1.19 15.12
CA MET A 199 3.37 2.03 16.07
C MET A 199 2.86 1.24 17.27
N ALA A 200 2.37 0.01 17.07
CA ALA A 200 1.93 -0.86 18.15
C ALA A 200 3.08 -1.20 19.10
N ARG A 201 4.26 -1.52 18.55
CA ARG A 201 5.48 -1.76 19.33
C ARG A 201 5.86 -0.52 20.14
N ARG A 202 5.85 0.68 19.54
CA ARG A 202 6.14 1.93 20.26
C ARG A 202 5.18 2.16 21.42
N ARG A 203 3.86 2.03 21.18
CA ARG A 203 2.85 2.17 22.25
C ARG A 203 3.06 1.17 23.39
N LEU A 204 3.43 -0.07 23.06
CA LEU A 204 3.73 -1.09 24.06
C LEU A 204 4.96 -0.70 24.88
N LEU A 205 6.03 -0.27 24.23
CA LEU A 205 7.25 0.20 24.90
C LEU A 205 6.97 1.40 25.80
N ASP A 206 6.21 2.39 25.34
CA ASP A 206 5.81 3.56 26.16
C ASP A 206 5.03 3.13 27.42
N THR A 207 4.17 2.11 27.28
CA THR A 207 3.40 1.55 28.40
C THR A 207 4.29 0.81 29.40
N LEU A 208 5.32 0.12 28.90
CA LEU A 208 6.30 -0.60 29.73
C LEU A 208 7.28 0.35 30.43
N GLU A 209 7.68 1.45 29.78
CA GLU A 209 8.58 2.46 30.35
C GLU A 209 7.89 3.34 31.41
N ARG A 210 6.57 3.55 31.32
CA ARG A 210 5.79 4.35 32.28
C ARG A 210 4.53 3.60 32.76
N PRO A 211 4.71 2.50 33.52
CA PRO A 211 3.60 1.67 33.97
C PRO A 211 2.69 2.38 34.97
N ASP A 212 3.24 3.32 35.74
CA ASP A 212 2.53 4.20 36.68
C ASP A 212 1.50 5.10 35.98
N VAL A 213 1.87 5.72 34.85
CA VAL A 213 0.97 6.58 34.06
C VAL A 213 -0.11 5.78 33.34
N ALA A 214 0.23 4.57 32.86
CA ALA A 214 -0.74 3.67 32.21
C ALA A 214 -1.80 3.16 33.20
N ALA A 215 -1.39 2.78 34.42
CA ALA A 215 -2.29 2.38 35.48
C ALA A 215 -3.21 3.51 35.94
N LEU A 216 -2.72 4.76 35.94
CA LEU A 216 -3.53 5.95 36.23
C LEU A 216 -4.60 6.22 35.18
N ARG A 217 -4.28 6.11 33.88
CA ARG A 217 -5.29 6.26 32.81
C ARG A 217 -6.36 5.17 32.85
N LEU A 218 -5.97 3.94 33.16
CA LEU A 218 -6.94 2.86 33.35
C LEU A 218 -7.83 3.14 34.58
N LYS A 219 -7.25 3.60 35.70
CA LYS A 219 -8.04 4.05 36.85
C LYS A 219 -9.01 5.17 36.48
N GLU A 220 -8.58 6.21 35.75
CA GLU A 220 -9.45 7.31 35.28
C GLU A 220 -10.61 6.80 34.43
N VAL A 221 -10.35 5.90 33.47
CA VAL A 221 -11.39 5.29 32.62
C VAL A 221 -12.36 4.46 33.47
N PHE A 222 -11.86 3.65 34.42
CA PHE A 222 -12.72 2.85 35.29
C PHE A 222 -13.48 3.68 36.34
N SER A 223 -12.93 4.81 36.81
CA SER A 223 -13.64 5.74 37.70
C SER A 223 -14.75 6.52 36.98
N TYR A 224 -14.58 6.80 35.69
CA TYR A 224 -15.63 7.40 34.86
C TYR A 224 -16.82 6.46 34.67
N ASP A 225 -16.57 5.16 34.45
CA ASP A 225 -17.64 4.15 34.34
C ASP A 225 -18.36 3.86 35.67
N THR A 226 -17.69 4.07 36.83
CA THR A 226 -18.34 3.83 38.14
C THR A 226 -19.27 4.97 38.56
N GLU A 227 -19.01 6.23 38.17
CA GLU A 227 -19.93 7.34 38.45
C GLU A 227 -21.21 7.28 37.59
N GLN A 228 -21.15 6.70 36.39
CA GLN A 228 -22.32 6.58 35.50
C GLN A 228 -23.29 5.44 35.87
N HIS A 229 -22.93 4.56 36.79
CA HIS A 229 -23.76 3.43 37.24
C HIS A 229 -24.30 3.53 38.67
N ILE A 230 -23.92 4.55 39.44
CA ILE A 230 -24.45 4.80 40.80
C ILE A 230 -25.54 5.90 40.78
N GLY A 231 -25.77 6.56 39.64
CA GLY A 231 -26.74 7.64 39.47
C GLY A 231 -28.10 7.28 38.86
N ASN A 232 -28.46 5.99 38.75
CA ASN A 232 -29.78 5.52 38.31
C ASN A 232 -30.43 4.62 39.37
#